data_AF-A0A6M8HXJ6-F1
#
_entry.id   AF-A0A6M8HXJ6-F1
#
_cell.length_a   1.000
_cell.length_b   1.000
_cell.length_c   1.000
_cell.angle_alpha   90.00
_cell.angle_beta   90.00
_cell.angle_gamma   90.00
#
_symmetry.space_group_name_H-M   'P 1'
#
loop_
_entity.id
_entity.type
_entity.pdbx_description
1 polymer ?
#
loop_
_entity_poly.entity_id
_entity_poly.type
_entity_poly.pdbx_seq_one_letter_code
_entity_poly.pdbx_strand_id
1 'polypeptide(L)'
;MAHQTRARASLKKFLASDEDVQPVDKRSSELEEQILIDPAVLEALREVFLGTNVIEDESKIRRILDVRAEILRSWSEARDSFISIGRALISLEETLSKTEFQRLRSGSERVFPFSEATATQFRQIARAVDNGRLPYEACPGSYGTAYQITLLDDEQLAIARDRGLLRADVTRREITLLRQETRDKSLLPGRVNKSLLQEERKRLKRREQQISEELETILRRLKELSRLLDREDDDTE
;
A
#
# COMPACT_ATOMS: atom_id res chain seq x y z
N MET A 1 -21.99 -12.48 72.74
CA MET A 1 -20.71 -12.84 73.40
C MET A 1 -20.52 -14.33 73.28
N ALA A 2 -19.32 -14.76 72.87
CA ALA A 2 -18.76 -16.13 72.82
C ALA A 2 -18.24 -16.57 71.43
N HIS A 3 -16.91 -16.55 71.35
CA HIS A 3 -15.98 -17.49 70.72
C HIS A 3 -15.74 -17.52 69.19
N GLN A 4 -14.67 -16.77 68.88
CA GLN A 4 -13.64 -16.94 67.86
C GLN A 4 -13.24 -18.38 67.44
N THR A 5 -13.15 -18.54 66.11
CA THR A 5 -11.95 -18.93 65.34
C THR A 5 -11.35 -20.33 65.55
N ARG A 6 -11.63 -21.26 64.63
CA ARG A 6 -10.67 -22.23 64.04
C ARG A 6 -11.36 -23.10 62.98
N ALA A 7 -11.51 -22.57 61.76
CA ALA A 7 -11.91 -23.35 60.58
C ALA A 7 -10.99 -23.05 59.38
N ARG A 8 -9.67 -23.10 59.62
CA ARG A 8 -8.67 -22.78 58.58
C ARG A 8 -7.42 -23.69 58.61
N ALA A 9 -7.53 -24.89 59.18
CA ALA A 9 -6.37 -25.76 59.41
C ALA A 9 -6.55 -27.25 59.06
N SER A 10 -7.59 -27.63 58.30
CA SER A 10 -7.80 -29.05 57.91
C SER A 10 -7.92 -29.30 56.40
N LEU A 11 -7.83 -28.28 55.54
CA LEU A 11 -7.74 -28.44 54.08
C LEU A 11 -6.33 -28.28 53.51
N LYS A 12 -5.31 -28.26 54.38
CA LYS A 12 -3.89 -28.08 53.99
C LYS A 12 -3.06 -29.37 54.08
N LYS A 13 -3.71 -30.54 54.13
CA LYS A 13 -3.02 -31.84 54.29
C LYS A 13 -3.46 -32.91 53.28
N PHE A 14 -4.11 -32.53 52.19
CA PHE A 14 -4.52 -33.45 51.11
C PHE A 14 -4.03 -33.02 49.71
N LEU A 15 -3.22 -31.96 49.60
CA LEU A 15 -2.60 -31.52 48.34
C LEU A 15 -1.07 -31.42 48.48
N ALA A 16 -0.50 -32.34 49.25
CA ALA A 16 0.94 -32.49 49.43
C ALA A 16 1.36 -33.90 48.96
N SER A 17 1.12 -34.18 47.69
CA SER A 17 1.74 -35.25 46.90
C SER A 17 1.18 -35.17 45.49
N ASP A 18 1.52 -34.12 44.75
CA ASP A 18 1.59 -34.22 43.30
C ASP A 18 2.88 -33.53 42.90
N GLU A 19 3.73 -34.32 42.28
CA GLU A 19 5.03 -33.94 41.77
C GLU A 19 4.88 -32.74 40.84
N ASP A 20 5.81 -31.81 41.00
CA ASP A 20 5.93 -30.57 40.23
C ASP A 20 6.36 -30.94 38.79
N VAL A 21 5.44 -31.50 38.01
CA VAL A 21 5.61 -31.68 36.56
C VAL A 21 5.28 -30.33 35.93
N GLN A 22 6.28 -29.45 35.92
CA GLN A 22 6.35 -28.39 34.93
C GLN A 22 6.16 -29.05 33.56
N PRO A 23 5.10 -28.74 32.78
CA PRO A 23 5.11 -29.09 31.39
C PRO A 23 6.15 -28.16 30.75
N VAL A 24 7.41 -28.59 30.77
CA VAL A 24 8.42 -28.05 29.85
C VAL A 24 7.80 -28.25 28.49
N ASP A 25 7.44 -27.14 27.86
CA ASP A 25 6.80 -27.09 26.58
C ASP A 25 7.75 -27.68 25.54
N LYS A 26 7.72 -29.02 25.40
CA LYS A 26 8.60 -29.76 24.49
C LYS A 26 8.43 -29.31 23.05
N ARG A 27 7.28 -28.71 22.69
CA ARG A 27 7.05 -28.11 21.37
C ARG A 27 7.84 -26.82 21.15
N SER A 28 8.10 -26.04 22.20
CA SER A 28 8.94 -24.85 22.11
C SER A 28 10.41 -25.22 21.83
N SER A 29 10.90 -26.33 22.39
CA SER A 29 12.25 -26.86 22.13
C SER A 29 12.36 -27.66 20.83
N GLU A 30 11.29 -28.33 20.37
CA GLU A 30 11.28 -29.06 19.09
C GLU A 30 11.17 -28.11 17.87
N LEU A 31 10.65 -26.89 18.05
CA LEU A 31 10.67 -25.83 17.02
C LEU A 31 12.04 -25.16 16.83
N GLU A 32 13.01 -25.41 17.71
CA GLU A 32 14.39 -24.95 17.54
C GLU A 32 15.19 -25.84 16.58
N GLU A 33 14.72 -27.06 16.28
CA GLU A 33 15.34 -27.93 15.29
C GLU A 33 14.71 -27.70 13.90
N GLN A 34 15.50 -27.05 13.04
CA GLN A 34 15.25 -26.82 11.60
C GLN A 34 14.33 -25.65 11.24
N ILE A 35 14.70 -24.44 11.67
CA ILE A 35 14.55 -23.31 10.73
C ILE A 35 15.46 -23.65 9.56
N LEU A 36 14.87 -24.12 8.46
CA LEU A 36 15.58 -24.27 7.19
C LEU A 36 15.96 -22.86 6.75
N ILE A 37 17.11 -22.37 7.25
CA ILE A 37 17.59 -21.04 6.89
C ILE A 37 17.88 -21.11 5.40
N ASP A 38 17.16 -20.29 4.64
CA ASP A 38 17.36 -20.16 3.21
C ASP A 38 18.87 -19.95 2.94
N PRO A 39 19.53 -20.86 2.19
CA PRO A 39 20.95 -20.77 1.88
C PRO A 39 21.32 -19.42 1.26
N ALA A 40 20.41 -18.80 0.50
CA ALA A 40 20.63 -17.48 -0.08
C ALA A 40 20.73 -16.37 0.99
N VAL A 41 19.97 -16.48 2.08
CA VAL A 41 20.01 -15.53 3.19
C VAL A 41 21.34 -15.64 3.93
N LEU A 42 21.84 -16.87 4.15
CA LEU A 42 23.15 -17.07 4.77
C LEU A 42 24.27 -16.51 3.92
N GLU A 43 24.20 -16.70 2.59
CA GLU A 43 25.22 -16.17 1.70
C GLU A 43 25.20 -14.63 1.68
N ALA A 44 24.01 -14.02 1.62
CA ALA A 44 23.88 -12.57 1.73
C ALA A 44 24.44 -12.02 3.06
N LEU A 45 24.23 -12.73 4.17
CA LEU A 45 24.83 -12.35 5.46
C LEU A 45 26.36 -12.41 5.41
N ARG A 46 26.94 -13.45 4.79
CA ARG A 46 28.41 -13.57 4.65
C ARG A 46 28.99 -12.44 3.83
N GLU A 47 28.35 -12.09 2.72
CA GLU A 47 28.78 -10.97 1.87
C GLU A 47 28.72 -9.64 2.63
N VAL A 48 27.62 -9.36 3.34
CA VAL A 48 27.44 -8.11 4.09
C VAL A 48 28.43 -7.98 5.24
N PHE A 49 28.73 -9.07 5.93
CA PHE A 49 29.59 -9.09 7.12
C PHE A 49 31.01 -9.58 6.81
N LEU A 50 31.43 -9.55 5.55
CA LEU A 50 32.76 -9.97 5.12
C LEU A 50 33.85 -9.19 5.88
N GLY A 51 34.82 -9.90 6.44
CA GLY A 51 35.88 -9.32 7.27
C GLY A 51 35.49 -9.02 8.72
N THR A 52 34.32 -9.50 9.19
CA THR A 52 33.90 -9.42 10.59
C THR A 52 33.65 -10.80 11.18
N ASN A 53 33.65 -10.91 12.51
CA ASN A 53 33.40 -12.18 13.22
C ASN A 53 31.90 -12.44 13.46
N VAL A 54 31.00 -11.75 12.74
CA VAL A 54 29.55 -11.91 12.91
C VAL A 54 29.10 -13.31 12.47
N ILE A 55 29.71 -13.86 11.42
CA ILE A 55 29.36 -15.18 10.88
C ILE A 55 29.79 -16.33 11.81
N GLU A 56 30.76 -16.09 12.68
CA GLU A 56 31.25 -17.07 13.65
C GLU A 56 30.45 -17.04 14.96
N ASP A 57 29.66 -15.99 15.17
CA ASP A 57 28.87 -15.77 16.38
C ASP A 57 27.41 -16.15 16.13
N GLU A 58 27.06 -17.37 16.54
CA GLU A 58 25.71 -17.92 16.40
C GLU A 58 24.63 -17.04 17.03
N SER A 59 24.93 -16.38 18.15
CA SER A 59 23.98 -15.50 18.84
C SER A 59 23.64 -14.26 18.00
N LYS A 60 24.63 -13.70 17.29
CA LYS A 60 24.43 -12.57 16.38
C LYS A 60 23.64 -12.98 15.15
N ILE A 61 23.96 -14.13 14.55
CA ILE A 61 23.21 -14.64 13.39
C ILE A 61 21.75 -14.87 13.78
N ARG A 62 21.48 -15.56 14.89
CA ARG A 62 20.11 -15.82 15.36
C ARG A 62 19.35 -14.52 15.55
N ARG A 63 19.96 -13.52 16.21
CA ARG A 63 19.32 -12.21 16.41
C ARG A 63 19.01 -11.50 15.10
N ILE A 64 19.91 -11.55 14.11
CA ILE A 64 19.67 -10.93 12.79
C ILE A 64 18.50 -11.62 12.08
N LEU A 65 18.43 -12.96 12.12
CA LEU A 65 17.35 -13.72 11.49
C LEU A 65 16.00 -13.44 12.16
N ASP A 66 15.96 -13.36 13.49
CA ASP A 66 14.76 -13.00 14.25
C ASP A 66 14.24 -11.60 13.85
N VAL A 67 15.14 -10.61 13.83
CA VAL A 67 14.81 -9.24 13.43
C VAL A 67 14.37 -9.18 11.97
N ARG A 68 15.01 -9.94 11.07
CA ARG A 68 14.59 -10.03 9.67
C ARG A 68 13.17 -10.55 9.54
N ALA A 69 12.82 -11.61 10.29
CA ALA A 69 11.47 -12.17 10.27
C ALA A 69 10.43 -11.20 10.85
N GLU A 70 10.80 -10.43 11.89
CA GLU A 70 9.96 -9.35 12.43
C GLU A 70 9.72 -8.25 11.38
N ILE A 71 10.78 -7.77 10.72
CA ILE A 71 10.68 -6.74 9.67
C ILE A 71 9.79 -7.20 8.50
N LEU A 72 9.93 -8.44 8.04
CA LEU A 72 9.11 -8.98 6.95
C LEU A 72 7.62 -9.03 7.31
N ARG A 73 7.29 -9.36 8.57
CA ARG A 73 5.91 -9.32 9.05
C ARG A 73 5.37 -7.89 9.07
N SER A 74 6.09 -6.94 9.67
CA SER A 74 5.67 -5.54 9.71
C SER A 74 5.53 -4.92 8.31
N TRP A 75 6.35 -5.33 7.35
CA TRP A 75 6.21 -4.92 5.95
C TRP A 75 4.90 -5.42 5.32
N SER A 76 4.54 -6.68 5.61
CA SER A 76 3.28 -7.27 5.14
C SER A 76 2.08 -6.58 5.79
N GLU A 77 2.15 -6.28 7.08
CA GLU A 77 1.10 -5.53 7.80
C GLU A 77 0.93 -4.11 7.25
N ALA A 78 2.04 -3.43 6.91
CA ALA A 78 1.99 -2.11 6.29
C ALA A 78 1.29 -2.17 4.92
N ARG A 79 1.64 -3.16 4.09
CA ARG A 79 0.96 -3.46 2.81
C ARG A 79 -0.54 -3.61 2.99
N ASP A 80 -0.93 -4.50 3.88
CA ASP A 80 -2.33 -4.85 4.12
C ASP A 80 -3.11 -3.63 4.64
N SER A 81 -2.47 -2.80 5.47
CA SER A 81 -3.05 -1.58 6.02
C SER A 81 -3.38 -0.55 4.94
N PHE A 82 -2.44 -0.18 4.06
CA PHE A 82 -2.74 0.84 3.06
C PHE A 82 -3.67 0.35 1.95
N ILE A 83 -3.67 -0.95 1.63
CA ILE A 83 -4.66 -1.54 0.72
C ILE A 83 -6.06 -1.43 1.33
N SER A 84 -6.19 -1.78 2.62
CA SER A 84 -7.47 -1.69 3.34
C SER A 84 -7.98 -0.25 3.43
N ILE A 85 -7.09 0.72 3.70
CA ILE A 85 -7.44 2.15 3.65
C ILE A 85 -7.94 2.53 2.25
N GLY A 86 -7.23 2.10 1.21
CA GLY A 86 -7.64 2.36 -0.18
C GLY A 86 -9.04 1.82 -0.50
N ARG A 87 -9.35 0.59 -0.09
CA ARG A 87 -10.68 -0.02 -0.25
C ARG A 87 -11.76 0.73 0.51
N ALA A 88 -11.50 1.13 1.76
CA ALA A 88 -12.43 1.93 2.55
C ALA A 88 -12.72 3.29 1.87
N LEU A 89 -11.70 3.95 1.32
CA LEU A 89 -11.87 5.21 0.58
C LEU A 89 -12.68 5.04 -0.71
N ILE A 90 -12.55 3.91 -1.41
CA ILE A 90 -13.36 3.60 -2.60
C ILE A 90 -14.82 3.40 -2.20
N SER A 91 -15.07 2.60 -1.16
CA SER A 91 -16.44 2.38 -0.66
C SER A 91 -17.09 3.70 -0.20
N LEU A 92 -16.32 4.59 0.41
CA LEU A 92 -16.81 5.92 0.80
C LEU A 92 -17.14 6.80 -0.43
N GLU A 93 -16.30 6.76 -1.48
CA GLU A 93 -16.55 7.47 -2.75
C GLU A 93 -17.84 7.01 -3.42
N GLU A 94 -18.16 5.71 -3.34
CA GLU A 94 -19.41 5.13 -3.88
C GLU A 94 -20.65 5.51 -3.07
N THR A 95 -20.49 5.87 -1.79
CA THR A 95 -21.59 6.23 -0.89
C THR A 95 -21.98 7.70 -1.00
N LEU A 96 -21.01 8.58 -1.25
CA LEU A 96 -21.21 10.02 -1.25
C LEU A 96 -21.67 10.52 -2.62
N SER A 97 -22.50 11.57 -2.64
CA SER A 97 -22.75 12.30 -3.88
C SER A 97 -21.48 13.00 -4.38
N LYS A 98 -21.45 13.33 -5.67
CA LYS A 98 -20.30 13.99 -6.31
C LYS A 98 -19.88 15.28 -5.57
N THR A 99 -20.86 16.08 -5.12
CA THR A 99 -20.61 17.34 -4.42
C THR A 99 -20.06 17.11 -3.00
N GLU A 100 -20.58 16.13 -2.28
CA GLU A 100 -20.09 15.75 -0.94
C GLU A 100 -18.67 15.20 -1.01
N PHE A 101 -18.40 14.32 -1.98
CA PHE A 101 -17.07 13.76 -2.19
C PHE A 101 -16.05 14.86 -2.53
N GLN A 102 -16.44 15.85 -3.32
CA GLN A 102 -15.58 16.98 -3.66
C GLN A 102 -15.29 17.87 -2.44
N ARG A 103 -16.26 18.05 -1.54
CA ARG A 103 -16.03 18.73 -0.25
C ARG A 103 -15.09 17.94 0.65
N LEU A 104 -15.26 16.61 0.72
CA LEU A 104 -14.37 15.73 1.47
C LEU A 104 -12.93 15.82 0.96
N ARG A 105 -12.70 15.78 -0.36
CA ARG A 105 -11.36 15.96 -0.95
C ARG A 105 -10.71 17.27 -0.51
N SER A 106 -11.44 18.38 -0.58
CA SER A 106 -10.94 19.70 -0.20
C SER A 106 -10.64 19.82 1.30
N GLY A 107 -11.27 18.99 2.13
CA GLY A 107 -11.10 18.96 3.58
C GLY A 107 -10.35 17.73 4.12
N SER A 108 -9.72 16.92 3.26
CA SER A 108 -9.22 15.58 3.63
C SER A 108 -8.32 15.61 4.86
N GLU A 109 -7.38 16.55 4.94
CA GLU A 109 -6.41 16.67 6.05
C GLU A 109 -7.06 17.01 7.41
N ARG A 110 -8.31 17.47 7.41
CA ARG A 110 -9.08 17.74 8.63
C ARG A 110 -9.82 16.52 9.15
N VAL A 111 -10.06 15.52 8.29
CA VAL A 111 -10.85 14.33 8.58
C VAL A 111 -9.96 13.09 8.73
N PHE A 112 -8.89 13.01 7.93
CA PHE A 112 -7.99 11.87 7.86
C PHE A 112 -6.56 12.27 8.22
N PRO A 113 -5.75 11.32 8.73
CA PRO A 113 -4.34 11.57 9.09
C PRO A 113 -3.41 11.59 7.86
N PHE A 114 -3.90 12.05 6.70
CA PHE A 114 -3.15 12.12 5.45
C PHE A 114 -3.78 13.12 4.47
N SER A 115 -2.96 13.55 3.51
CA SER A 115 -3.39 14.46 2.44
C SER A 115 -4.25 13.75 1.40
N GLU A 116 -5.00 14.55 0.62
CA GLU A 116 -5.79 14.03 -0.50
C GLU A 116 -4.90 13.36 -1.58
N ALA A 117 -3.65 13.80 -1.71
CA ALA A 117 -2.69 13.16 -2.60
C ALA A 117 -2.42 11.71 -2.16
N THR A 118 -2.16 11.49 -0.86
CA THR A 118 -1.98 10.15 -0.30
C THR A 118 -3.25 9.32 -0.41
N ALA A 119 -4.42 9.90 -0.14
CA ALA A 119 -5.71 9.24 -0.32
C ALA A 119 -5.92 8.74 -1.76
N THR A 120 -5.52 9.55 -2.75
CA THR A 120 -5.56 9.19 -4.16
C THR A 120 -4.63 8.01 -4.46
N GLN A 121 -3.42 7.99 -3.89
CA GLN A 121 -2.47 6.88 -4.07
C GLN A 121 -3.03 5.58 -3.50
N PHE A 122 -3.59 5.60 -2.29
CA PHE A 122 -4.19 4.41 -1.67
C PHE A 122 -5.34 3.84 -2.50
N ARG A 123 -6.25 4.69 -3.00
CA ARG A 123 -7.33 4.25 -3.89
C ARG A 123 -6.79 3.61 -5.17
N GLN A 124 -5.75 4.19 -5.78
CA GLN A 124 -5.15 3.60 -6.99
C GLN A 124 -4.50 2.24 -6.73
N ILE A 125 -3.79 2.10 -5.61
CA ILE A 125 -3.18 0.83 -5.21
C ILE A 125 -4.26 -0.22 -4.98
N ALA A 126 -5.30 0.09 -4.21
CA ALA A 126 -6.41 -0.82 -3.97
C ALA A 126 -7.07 -1.28 -5.28
N ARG A 127 -7.40 -0.34 -6.20
CA ARG A 127 -7.95 -0.68 -7.52
C ARG A 127 -7.04 -1.59 -8.33
N ALA A 128 -5.74 -1.31 -8.35
CA ALA A 128 -4.75 -2.11 -9.08
C ALA A 128 -4.59 -3.53 -8.51
N VAL A 129 -4.75 -3.68 -7.20
CA VAL A 129 -4.76 -4.99 -6.54
C VAL A 129 -6.05 -5.74 -6.82
N ASP A 130 -7.20 -5.08 -6.63
CA ASP A 130 -8.52 -5.69 -6.76
C ASP A 130 -8.82 -6.11 -8.21
N ASN A 131 -8.29 -5.39 -9.21
CA ASN A 131 -8.40 -5.77 -10.62
C ASN A 131 -7.30 -6.73 -11.11
N GLY A 132 -6.39 -7.15 -10.24
CA GLY A 132 -5.31 -8.10 -10.57
C GLY A 132 -4.17 -7.53 -11.41
N ARG A 133 -4.12 -6.22 -11.68
CA ARG A 133 -2.99 -5.57 -12.37
C ARG A 133 -1.71 -5.67 -11.53
N LEU A 134 -1.83 -5.53 -10.22
CA LEU A 134 -0.79 -5.77 -9.23
C LEU A 134 -1.20 -6.95 -8.34
N PRO A 135 -0.54 -8.13 -8.46
CA PRO A 135 -0.86 -9.25 -7.58
C PRO A 135 -0.66 -8.87 -6.11
N TYR A 136 -1.58 -9.28 -5.24
CA TYR A 136 -1.58 -8.94 -3.81
C TYR A 136 -0.23 -9.27 -3.15
N GLU A 137 0.30 -10.47 -3.38
CA GLU A 137 1.57 -10.92 -2.81
C GLU A 137 2.80 -10.23 -3.41
N ALA A 138 2.66 -9.65 -4.60
CA ALA A 138 3.72 -8.88 -5.24
C ALA A 138 3.69 -7.39 -4.85
N CYS A 139 2.67 -6.94 -4.11
CA CYS A 139 2.56 -5.55 -3.70
C CYS A 139 3.60 -5.24 -2.61
N PRO A 140 4.48 -4.25 -2.81
CA PRO A 140 5.55 -3.94 -1.86
C PRO A 140 5.02 -3.24 -0.61
N GLY A 141 5.70 -3.43 0.53
CA GLY A 141 5.33 -2.83 1.83
C GLY A 141 5.41 -1.30 1.90
N SER A 142 5.99 -0.66 0.89
CA SER A 142 6.00 0.80 0.73
C SER A 142 4.91 1.25 -0.24
N TYR A 143 3.91 1.99 0.26
CA TYR A 143 2.84 2.55 -0.59
C TYR A 143 3.40 3.42 -1.73
N GLY A 144 4.51 4.13 -1.49
CA GLY A 144 5.14 4.97 -2.52
C GLY A 144 5.69 4.15 -3.68
N THR A 145 6.27 2.98 -3.41
CA THR A 145 6.72 2.04 -4.44
C THR A 145 5.53 1.37 -5.12
N ALA A 146 4.54 0.90 -4.36
CA ALA A 146 3.33 0.29 -4.89
C ALA A 146 2.60 1.23 -5.85
N TYR A 147 2.48 2.52 -5.49
CA TYR A 147 1.94 3.56 -6.35
C TYR A 147 2.74 3.75 -7.64
N GLN A 148 4.08 3.65 -7.62
CA GLN A 148 4.85 3.73 -8.87
C GLN A 148 4.52 2.58 -9.83
N ILE A 149 4.21 1.40 -9.31
CA ILE A 149 3.79 0.25 -10.13
C ILE A 149 2.42 0.53 -10.76
N THR A 150 1.50 1.19 -10.05
CA THR A 150 0.17 1.53 -10.62
C THR A 150 0.24 2.54 -11.75
N LEU A 151 1.36 3.28 -11.87
CA LEU A 151 1.60 4.24 -12.95
C LEU A 151 2.25 3.64 -14.19
N LEU A 152 2.64 2.37 -14.17
CA LEU A 152 3.17 1.69 -15.35
C LEU A 152 2.04 1.49 -16.35
N ASP A 153 2.30 1.76 -17.63
CA ASP A 153 1.41 1.35 -18.72
C ASP A 153 1.45 -0.18 -18.93
N ASP A 154 0.62 -0.70 -19.84
CA ASP A 154 0.49 -2.15 -20.03
C ASP A 154 1.77 -2.79 -20.63
N GLU A 155 2.51 -2.06 -21.47
CA GLU A 155 3.79 -2.52 -22.02
C GLU A 155 4.86 -2.58 -20.93
N GLN A 156 4.98 -1.50 -20.14
CA GLN A 156 5.86 -1.43 -18.99
C GLN A 156 5.56 -2.50 -17.96
N LEU A 157 4.28 -2.79 -17.71
CA LEU A 157 3.86 -3.82 -16.77
C LEU A 157 4.23 -5.23 -17.27
N ALA A 158 4.10 -5.50 -18.57
CA ALA A 158 4.55 -6.74 -19.18
C ALA A 158 6.08 -6.89 -19.03
N ILE A 159 6.84 -5.84 -19.33
CA ILE A 159 8.31 -5.85 -19.14
C ILE A 159 8.67 -6.02 -17.67
N ALA A 160 7.95 -5.37 -16.74
CA ALA A 160 8.17 -5.54 -15.31
C ALA A 160 7.96 -6.99 -14.88
N ARG A 161 6.93 -7.66 -15.41
CA ARG A 161 6.65 -9.07 -15.15
C ARG A 161 7.76 -9.97 -15.68
N ASP A 162 8.18 -9.77 -16.93
CA ASP A 162 9.23 -10.57 -17.57
C ASP A 162 10.59 -10.41 -16.87
N ARG A 163 10.86 -9.23 -16.31
CA ARG A 163 12.09 -8.93 -15.54
C ARG A 163 11.99 -9.30 -14.06
N GLY A 164 10.87 -9.89 -13.61
CA GLY A 164 10.68 -10.23 -12.19
C GLY A 164 10.62 -9.02 -11.25
N LEU A 165 10.20 -7.84 -11.75
CA LEU A 165 10.06 -6.61 -10.97
C LEU A 165 8.72 -6.50 -10.23
N LEU A 166 7.83 -7.48 -10.38
CA LEU A 166 6.58 -7.58 -9.61
C LEU A 166 6.79 -8.55 -8.44
N ARG A 167 7.38 -8.03 -7.35
CA ARG A 167 7.68 -8.76 -6.12
C ARG A 167 7.67 -7.84 -4.91
N ALA A 168 7.43 -8.38 -3.72
CA ALA A 168 7.23 -7.60 -2.49
C ALA A 168 8.47 -6.77 -2.07
N ASP A 169 9.67 -7.20 -2.41
CA ASP A 169 10.95 -6.58 -2.09
C ASP A 169 11.43 -5.58 -3.16
N VAL A 170 10.63 -5.33 -4.22
CA VAL A 170 11.04 -4.41 -5.28
C VAL A 170 11.25 -3.00 -4.74
N THR A 171 12.31 -2.35 -5.20
CA THR A 171 12.66 -1.00 -4.81
C THR A 171 12.02 0.03 -5.73
N ARG A 172 11.78 1.24 -5.18
CA ARG A 172 11.34 2.39 -5.98
C ARG A 172 12.32 2.72 -7.12
N ARG A 173 13.63 2.50 -6.88
CA ARG A 173 14.69 2.75 -7.87
C ARG A 173 14.53 1.85 -9.09
N GLU A 174 14.31 0.55 -8.89
CA GLU A 174 14.12 -0.41 -9.99
C GLU A 174 12.92 -0.05 -10.87
N ILE A 175 11.78 0.29 -10.26
CA ILE A 175 10.58 0.72 -11.01
C ILE A 175 10.84 2.04 -11.76
N THR A 176 11.56 2.97 -11.15
CA THR A 176 11.90 4.26 -11.79
C THR A 176 12.83 4.06 -12.98
N LEU A 177 13.84 3.20 -12.86
CA LEU A 177 14.76 2.87 -13.96
C LEU A 177 14.01 2.21 -15.12
N LEU A 178 13.11 1.27 -14.86
CA LEU A 178 12.27 0.66 -15.89
C LEU A 178 11.48 1.72 -16.69
N ARG A 179 10.88 2.70 -15.99
CA ARG A 179 10.12 3.78 -16.65
C ARG A 179 11.01 4.67 -17.51
N GLN A 180 12.23 4.94 -17.08
CA GLN A 180 13.20 5.73 -17.85
C GLN A 180 13.63 4.97 -19.12
N GLU A 181 14.00 3.70 -18.99
CA GLU A 181 14.44 2.87 -20.11
C GLU A 181 13.36 2.67 -21.18
N THR A 182 12.10 2.53 -20.76
CA THR A 182 10.98 2.31 -21.68
C THR A 182 10.51 3.61 -22.33
N ARG A 183 10.60 4.75 -21.63
CA ARG A 183 10.33 6.08 -22.20
C ARG A 183 11.25 6.39 -23.38
N ASP A 184 12.54 6.10 -23.25
CA ASP A 184 13.52 6.37 -24.31
C ASP A 184 13.34 5.42 -25.51
N LYS A 185 12.88 4.18 -25.28
CA LYS A 185 12.56 3.23 -26.35
C LYS A 185 11.28 3.57 -27.11
N SER A 186 10.28 4.17 -26.44
CA SER A 186 9.05 4.65 -27.09
C SER A 186 9.30 5.83 -28.04
N LEU A 187 10.43 6.53 -27.91
CA LEU A 187 10.81 7.66 -28.77
C LEU A 187 11.66 7.25 -29.99
N LEU A 188 12.03 5.97 -30.11
CA LEU A 188 12.72 5.46 -31.30
C LEU A 188 11.72 5.40 -32.48
N PRO A 189 12.01 6.02 -33.64
CA PRO A 189 11.04 6.22 -34.74
C PRO A 189 10.58 4.95 -35.49
N GLY A 190 10.85 3.75 -34.97
CA GLY A 190 10.56 2.47 -35.63
C GLY A 190 9.50 1.59 -34.97
N ARG A 191 9.03 1.91 -33.75
CA ARG A 191 8.13 1.01 -32.98
C ARG A 191 6.93 1.71 -32.36
N VAL A 192 6.54 2.86 -32.90
CA VAL A 192 5.33 3.54 -32.49
C VAL A 192 4.14 2.74 -33.03
N ASN A 193 3.36 2.11 -32.15
CA ASN A 193 2.15 1.40 -32.54
C ASN A 193 1.12 2.41 -33.06
N LYS A 194 1.09 2.60 -34.37
CA LYS A 194 0.30 3.62 -35.07
C LYS A 194 -1.19 3.51 -34.75
N SER A 195 -1.70 2.31 -34.47
CA SER A 195 -3.11 2.12 -34.09
C SER A 195 -3.42 2.71 -32.71
N LEU A 196 -2.57 2.44 -31.71
CA LEU A 196 -2.75 2.97 -30.35
C LEU A 196 -2.64 4.50 -30.32
N LEU A 197 -1.70 5.09 -31.06
CA LEU A 197 -1.64 6.55 -31.18
C LEU A 197 -2.85 7.14 -31.90
N GLN A 198 -3.43 6.44 -32.87
CA GLN A 198 -4.64 6.89 -33.55
C GLN A 198 -5.88 6.82 -32.67
N GLU A 199 -5.99 5.78 -31.84
CA GLU A 199 -7.06 5.65 -30.85
C GLU A 199 -6.95 6.72 -29.77
N GLU A 200 -5.75 6.94 -29.25
CA GLU A 200 -5.50 7.98 -28.26
C GLU A 200 -5.80 9.37 -28.82
N ARG A 201 -5.37 9.65 -30.06
CA ARG A 201 -5.71 10.90 -30.75
C ARG A 201 -7.22 11.08 -30.92
N LYS A 202 -7.95 10.01 -31.25
CA LYS A 202 -9.42 10.06 -31.36
C LYS A 202 -10.08 10.31 -30.01
N ARG A 203 -9.60 9.67 -28.94
CA ARG A 203 -10.09 9.87 -27.57
C ARG A 203 -9.88 11.30 -27.12
N LEU A 204 -8.66 11.82 -27.29
CA LEU A 204 -8.32 13.19 -26.91
C LEU A 204 -9.14 14.22 -27.71
N LYS A 205 -9.34 14.03 -29.02
CA LYS A 205 -10.22 14.89 -29.81
C LYS A 205 -11.68 14.89 -29.35
N ARG A 206 -12.22 13.73 -28.99
CA ARG A 206 -13.58 13.67 -28.41
C ARG A 206 -13.66 14.43 -27.09
N ARG A 207 -12.60 14.33 -26.27
CA ARG A 207 -12.55 15.03 -24.99
C ARG A 207 -12.41 16.54 -25.17
N GLU A 208 -11.58 16.99 -26.12
CA GLU A 208 -11.45 18.39 -26.52
C GLU A 208 -12.82 18.94 -26.95
N GLN A 209 -13.56 18.20 -27.77
CA GLN A 209 -14.88 18.61 -28.22
C GLN A 209 -15.89 18.73 -27.06
N GLN A 210 -15.96 17.73 -26.17
CA GLN A 210 -16.80 17.79 -24.97
C GLN A 210 -16.47 19.01 -24.10
N ILE A 211 -15.18 19.26 -23.85
CA ILE A 211 -14.74 20.40 -23.04
C ILE A 211 -15.10 21.72 -23.73
N SER A 212 -15.00 21.80 -25.05
CA SER A 212 -15.40 23.01 -25.80
C SER A 212 -16.90 23.31 -25.70
N GLU A 213 -17.75 22.27 -25.77
CA GLU A 213 -19.20 22.41 -25.62
C GLU A 213 -19.58 22.82 -24.18
N GLU A 214 -18.92 22.23 -23.18
CA GLU A 214 -19.04 22.64 -21.78
C GLU A 214 -18.62 24.10 -21.59
N LEU A 215 -17.51 24.52 -22.18
CA LEU A 215 -17.01 25.89 -22.10
C LEU A 215 -17.99 26.90 -22.72
N GLU A 216 -18.56 26.60 -23.88
CA GLU A 216 -19.58 27.45 -24.51
C GLU A 216 -20.83 27.59 -23.64
N THR A 217 -21.22 26.52 -22.96
CA THR A 217 -22.37 26.54 -22.05
C THR A 217 -22.10 27.43 -20.85
N ILE A 218 -20.91 27.33 -20.26
CA ILE A 218 -20.47 28.18 -19.14
C ILE A 218 -20.42 29.66 -19.56
N LEU A 219 -19.84 29.96 -20.72
CA LEU A 219 -19.75 31.33 -21.23
C LEU A 219 -21.13 31.94 -21.48
N ARG A 220 -22.08 31.16 -22.01
CA ARG A 220 -23.48 31.61 -22.15
C ARG A 220 -24.10 31.95 -20.79
N ARG A 221 -23.90 31.09 -19.79
CA ARG A 221 -24.44 31.31 -18.45
C ARG A 221 -23.83 32.54 -17.77
N LEU A 222 -22.52 32.76 -17.92
CA LEU A 222 -21.84 33.95 -17.41
C LEU A 222 -22.40 35.24 -18.03
N LYS A 223 -22.71 35.21 -19.34
CA LYS A 223 -23.31 36.36 -20.04
C LYS A 223 -24.76 36.62 -19.61
N GLU A 224 -25.53 35.59 -19.28
CA GLU A 224 -26.86 35.77 -18.69
C GLU A 224 -26.76 36.38 -17.30
N LEU A 225 -25.86 35.87 -16.47
CA LEU A 225 -25.66 36.38 -15.11
C LEU A 225 -25.16 37.82 -15.12
N SER A 226 -24.23 38.19 -16.01
CA SER A 226 -23.79 39.58 -16.13
C SER A 226 -24.95 40.51 -16.48
N ARG A 227 -25.81 40.10 -17.44
CA ARG A 227 -27.01 40.88 -17.81
C ARG A 227 -28.05 41.01 -16.70
N LEU A 228 -28.12 40.03 -15.79
CA LEU A 228 -29.03 40.08 -14.65
C LEU A 228 -28.47 41.02 -13.57
N LEU A 229 -27.17 40.96 -13.31
CA LEU A 229 -26.49 41.87 -12.39
C LEU A 229 -26.55 43.32 -12.90
N ASP A 230 -26.26 43.55 -14.18
CA ASP A 230 -26.35 44.88 -14.81
C ASP A 230 -27.78 45.48 -14.75
N ARG A 231 -28.82 44.66 -14.61
CA ARG A 231 -30.23 45.10 -14.50
C ARG A 231 -30.66 45.38 -13.07
N GLU A 232 -30.13 44.64 -12.10
CA GLU A 232 -30.41 44.89 -10.67
C GLU A 232 -29.75 46.20 -10.22
N ASP A 233 -28.61 46.57 -10.81
CA ASP A 233 -27.94 47.85 -10.51
C ASP A 233 -28.73 49.07 -11.02
N ASP A 234 -29.40 48.98 -12.18
CA ASP A 234 -30.23 50.05 -12.79
C ASP A 234 -31.57 50.28 -12.04
N ASP A 235 -32.09 49.29 -11.30
CA ASP A 235 -33.34 49.40 -10.51
C ASP A 235 -33.12 49.97 -9.09
N THR A 236 -31.88 50.31 -8.72
CA THR A 236 -31.51 50.84 -7.39
C THR A 236 -31.04 52.31 -7.35
N GLU A 237 -31.04 53.04 -8.47
CA GLU A 237 -30.87 54.52 -8.52
C GLU A 237 -32.21 55.27 -8.61
#